data_AF-A0A173Y343-F1
#
_entry.id   AF-A0A173Y343-F1
#
_cell.length_a   1.000
_cell.length_b   1.000
_cell.length_c   1.000
_cell.angle_alpha   90.00
_cell.angle_beta   90.00
_cell.angle_gamma   90.00
#
_symmetry.space_group_name_H-M   'P 1'
#
loop_
_entity.id
_entity.type
_entity.pdbx_description
1 polymer ?
#
loop_
_entity_poly.entity_id
_entity_poly.type
_entity_poly.pdbx_seq_one_letter_code
_entity_poly.pdbx_strand_id
1 'polypeptide(L)'
;MTDRVPKEYISKIAKASTYFAFKNGPIKEMLKDNKLSEEDLKVIQKYMDDHLAYLYTVLLEENNLKKFDLIVNTMSKFYVNDSEEVMINDDGFDKFYDSLFPKSSNITIK
;
A
#
# COMPACT_ATOMS: atom_id res chain seq x y z
N MET A 1 -5.98 23.40 0.58
CA MET A 1 -5.61 22.26 -0.29
C MET A 1 -6.51 22.32 -1.50
N THR A 2 -6.01 22.03 -2.71
CA THR A 2 -6.87 21.89 -3.88
C THR A 2 -7.29 20.44 -3.98
N ASP A 3 -8.53 20.16 -3.57
CA ASP A 3 -9.11 18.83 -3.67
C ASP A 3 -9.33 18.50 -5.15
N ARG A 4 -8.55 17.55 -5.66
CA ARG A 4 -8.70 17.02 -7.02
C ARG A 4 -9.15 15.57 -6.94
N VAL A 5 -10.10 15.21 -7.79
CA VAL A 5 -10.48 13.80 -7.97
C VAL A 5 -9.32 13.10 -8.70
N PRO A 6 -8.72 12.05 -8.11
CA PRO A 6 -7.66 11.30 -8.78
C PRO A 6 -8.19 10.57 -10.01
N LYS A 7 -7.32 10.26 -10.97
CA LYS A 7 -7.68 9.39 -12.09
C LYS A 7 -8.10 8.01 -11.58
N GLU A 8 -8.91 7.30 -12.37
CA GLU A 8 -9.51 6.04 -11.96
C GLU A 8 -8.45 5.00 -11.53
N TYR A 9 -7.38 4.84 -12.31
CA TYR A 9 -6.34 3.88 -11.96
C TYR A 9 -5.59 4.26 -10.68
N ILE A 10 -5.35 5.56 -10.42
CA ILE A 10 -4.78 6.06 -9.15
C ILE A 10 -5.72 5.72 -7.98
N SER A 11 -7.03 5.95 -8.15
CA SER A 11 -8.04 5.59 -7.15
C SER A 11 -8.02 4.09 -6.86
N LYS A 12 -7.88 3.27 -7.90
CA LYS A 12 -7.88 1.81 -7.80
C LYS A 12 -6.65 1.29 -7.06
N ILE A 13 -5.45 1.76 -7.41
CA ILE A 13 -4.22 1.32 -6.73
C ILE A 13 -4.15 1.83 -5.30
N ALA A 14 -4.68 3.03 -5.00
CA ALA A 14 -4.76 3.54 -3.63
C ALA A 14 -5.61 2.63 -2.74
N LYS A 15 -6.86 2.36 -3.17
CA LYS A 15 -7.78 1.46 -2.46
C LYS A 15 -7.22 0.05 -2.28
N ALA A 16 -6.62 -0.50 -3.33
CA ALA A 16 -6.01 -1.83 -3.28
C ALA A 16 -4.84 -1.87 -2.28
N SER A 17 -4.00 -0.84 -2.27
CA SER A 17 -2.85 -0.74 -1.38
C SER A 17 -3.27 -0.54 0.08
N THR A 18 -4.30 0.27 0.36
CA THR A 18 -4.91 0.35 1.70
C THR A 18 -5.43 -1.02 2.14
N TYR A 19 -6.11 -1.75 1.25
CA TYR A 19 -6.63 -3.07 1.60
C TYR A 19 -5.51 -4.07 1.90
N PHE A 20 -4.48 -4.09 1.04
CA PHE A 20 -3.33 -4.97 1.16
C PHE A 20 -2.51 -4.66 2.41
N ALA A 21 -2.01 -3.44 2.54
CA ALA A 21 -1.05 -3.07 3.60
C ALA A 21 -1.69 -2.88 4.98
N PHE A 22 -2.99 -2.55 5.04
CA PHE A 22 -3.65 -2.19 6.30
C PHE A 22 -4.84 -3.09 6.64
N LYS A 23 -5.80 -3.25 5.73
CA LYS A 23 -7.03 -3.99 6.04
C LYS A 23 -6.81 -5.49 6.22
N ASN A 24 -5.83 -6.08 5.53
CA ASN A 24 -5.45 -7.48 5.75
C ASN A 24 -4.60 -7.72 7.00
N GLY A 25 -4.17 -6.65 7.68
CA GLY A 25 -3.40 -6.71 8.91
C GLY A 25 -4.25 -6.79 10.20
N PRO A 26 -3.68 -6.41 11.35
CA PRO A 26 -4.27 -6.64 12.68
C PRO A 26 -5.57 -5.88 12.93
N ILE A 27 -5.90 -4.90 12.08
CA ILE A 27 -7.11 -4.06 12.20
C ILE A 27 -8.40 -4.89 12.17
N LYS A 28 -8.40 -6.05 11.49
CA LYS A 28 -9.54 -6.99 11.48
C LYS A 28 -9.81 -7.56 12.87
N GLU A 29 -8.77 -7.97 13.58
CA GLU A 29 -8.90 -8.51 14.93
C GLU A 29 -9.25 -7.39 15.92
N MET A 30 -8.70 -6.19 15.73
CA MET A 30 -9.06 -5.04 16.56
C MET A 30 -10.53 -4.62 16.39
N LEU A 31 -11.11 -4.74 15.19
CA LEU A 31 -12.55 -4.55 14.96
C LEU A 31 -13.38 -5.62 15.68
N LYS A 32 -12.98 -6.90 15.59
CA LYS A 32 -13.65 -8.00 16.30
C LYS A 32 -13.62 -7.83 17.82
N ASP A 33 -12.50 -7.34 18.33
CA ASP A 33 -12.28 -7.06 19.76
C ASP A 33 -13.01 -5.80 20.26
N ASN A 34 -13.78 -5.11 19.41
CA ASN A 34 -14.42 -3.81 19.69
C ASN A 34 -13.42 -2.71 20.13
N LYS A 35 -12.15 -2.81 19.71
CA LYS A 35 -11.12 -1.78 19.96
C LYS A 35 -11.25 -0.58 19.02
N LEU A 36 -11.97 -0.74 17.91
CA LEU A 36 -12.38 0.32 17.01
C LEU A 36 -13.78 0.03 16.47
N SER A 37 -14.54 1.07 16.14
CA SER A 37 -15.83 0.93 15.47
C SER A 37 -15.66 0.79 13.95
N GLU A 38 -16.72 0.34 13.27
CA GLU A 38 -16.75 0.36 11.80
C GLU A 38 -16.60 1.78 11.23
N GLU A 39 -17.08 2.79 11.96
CA GLU A 39 -16.98 4.18 11.51
C GLU A 39 -15.54 4.69 11.62
N ASP A 40 -14.84 4.38 12.71
CA ASP A 40 -13.41 4.68 12.86
C ASP A 40 -12.60 4.04 11.72
N LEU A 41 -12.93 2.78 11.39
CA LEU A 41 -12.28 2.06 10.30
C LEU A 41 -12.50 2.74 8.95
N LYS A 42 -13.69 3.25 8.67
CA LYS A 42 -13.98 3.99 7.43
C LYS A 42 -13.20 5.29 7.35
N VAL A 43 -13.12 6.03 8.46
CA VAL A 43 -12.36 7.28 8.53
C VAL A 43 -10.88 7.03 8.26
N ILE A 44 -10.29 5.99 8.88
CA ILE A 44 -8.89 5.62 8.67
C ILE A 44 -8.65 5.16 7.23
N GLN A 45 -9.54 4.32 6.68
CA GLN A 45 -9.44 3.87 5.29
C GLN A 45 -9.50 5.03 4.31
N LYS A 46 -10.43 5.97 4.49
CA LYS A 46 -10.55 7.16 3.64
C LYS A 46 -9.28 8.01 3.70
N TYR A 47 -8.74 8.21 4.90
CA TYR A 47 -7.49 8.92 5.09
C TYR A 47 -6.34 8.24 4.33
N MET A 48 -6.19 6.92 4.46
CA MET A 48 -5.16 6.16 3.74
C MET A 48 -5.33 6.23 2.22
N ASP A 49 -6.55 6.02 1.71
CA ASP A 49 -6.85 6.06 0.28
C ASP A 49 -6.45 7.41 -0.33
N ASP A 50 -6.78 8.52 0.33
CA ASP A 50 -6.48 9.86 -0.15
C ASP A 50 -4.97 10.15 -0.17
N HIS A 51 -4.25 9.75 0.89
CA HIS A 51 -2.82 10.01 1.01
C HIS A 51 -2.00 9.11 0.08
N LEU A 52 -2.40 7.85 -0.11
CA LEU A 52 -1.82 6.96 -1.11
C LEU A 52 -2.11 7.45 -2.52
N ALA A 53 -3.33 7.91 -2.81
CA ALA A 53 -3.65 8.52 -4.11
C ALA A 53 -2.74 9.72 -4.41
N TYR A 54 -2.45 10.55 -3.41
CA TYR A 54 -1.51 11.65 -3.56
C TYR A 54 -0.09 11.15 -3.88
N LEU A 55 0.45 10.21 -3.11
CA LEU A 55 1.78 9.63 -3.35
C LEU A 55 1.89 9.00 -4.74
N TYR A 56 0.90 8.22 -5.15
CA TYR A 56 0.88 7.62 -6.48
C TYR A 56 0.72 8.64 -7.60
N THR A 57 0.01 9.75 -7.37
CA THR A 57 -0.03 10.82 -8.36
C THR A 57 1.36 11.45 -8.53
N VAL A 58 2.07 11.70 -7.42
CA VAL A 58 3.44 12.24 -7.46
C VAL A 58 4.39 11.29 -8.20
N LEU A 59 4.30 9.98 -7.92
CA LEU A 59 5.18 8.97 -8.51
C LEU A 59 4.83 8.63 -9.97
N LEU A 60 3.57 8.32 -10.26
CA LEU A 60 3.17 7.71 -11.53
C LEU A 60 2.68 8.73 -12.56
N GLU A 61 2.13 9.87 -12.13
CA GLU A 61 1.63 10.90 -13.05
C GLU A 61 2.60 12.04 -13.22
N GLU A 62 3.05 12.62 -12.11
CA GLU A 62 3.98 13.74 -12.12
C GLU A 62 5.41 13.26 -12.42
N ASN A 63 5.70 11.96 -12.22
CA ASN A 63 7.04 11.37 -12.29
C ASN A 63 8.08 12.20 -11.51
N ASN A 64 7.66 12.77 -10.38
CA ASN A 64 8.41 13.77 -9.65
C ASN A 64 9.07 13.15 -8.42
N LEU A 65 10.19 12.47 -8.67
CA LEU A 65 10.97 11.80 -7.61
C LEU A 65 11.44 12.78 -6.53
N LYS A 66 11.82 14.01 -6.88
CA LYS A 66 12.24 15.01 -5.89
C LYS A 66 11.12 15.34 -4.88
N LYS A 67 9.89 15.48 -5.37
CA LYS A 67 8.73 15.73 -4.52
C LYS A 67 8.39 14.50 -3.68
N PHE A 68 8.50 13.31 -4.25
CA PHE A 68 8.33 12.07 -3.52
C PHE A 68 9.37 11.94 -2.39
N ASP A 69 10.65 12.14 -2.69
CA ASP A 69 11.76 12.10 -1.73
C ASP A 69 11.58 13.14 -0.63
N LEU A 70 11.12 14.34 -0.95
CA LEU A 70 10.81 15.36 0.05
C LEU A 70 9.74 14.86 1.03
N ILE A 71 8.66 14.25 0.53
CA ILE A 71 7.59 13.72 1.37
C ILE A 71 8.13 12.62 2.27
N VAL A 72 8.81 11.61 1.70
CA VAL A 72 9.34 10.45 2.44
C VAL A 72 10.36 10.90 3.49
N ASN A 73 11.33 11.74 3.13
CA ASN A 73 12.35 12.22 4.07
C ASN A 73 11.80 13.17 5.13
N THR A 74 10.68 13.85 4.86
CA THR A 74 10.01 14.66 5.87
C THR A 74 9.28 13.76 6.87
N MET A 75 8.54 12.77 6.37
CA MET A 75 7.78 11.85 7.22
C MET A 75 8.67 10.93 8.04
N SER A 76 9.81 10.47 7.50
CA SER A 76 10.75 9.61 8.23
C SER A 76 11.28 10.28 9.50
N LYS A 77 11.43 11.61 9.50
CA LYS A 77 11.84 12.38 10.69
C LYS A 77 10.81 12.38 11.82
N PHE A 78 9.55 12.12 11.51
CA PHE A 78 8.46 12.04 12.48
C PHE A 78 8.16 10.60 12.92
N TYR A 79 8.86 9.60 12.37
CA TYR A 79 8.66 8.21 12.74
C TYR A 79 9.32 7.94 14.10
N VAL A 80 8.54 7.60 15.12
CA VAL A 80 8.99 7.57 16.54
C VAL A 80 9.43 6.16 17.00
N ASN A 81 9.37 5.13 16.14
CA ASN A 81 9.63 3.74 16.56
C ASN A 81 10.62 3.03 15.65
N ASP A 82 11.90 3.45 15.70
CA ASP A 82 12.99 2.95 14.84
C ASP A 82 13.72 1.73 15.43
N SER A 83 13.11 1.02 16.38
CA SER A 83 13.73 -0.17 17.00
C SER A 83 13.41 -1.47 16.27
N GLU A 84 12.49 -1.47 15.31
CA GLU A 84 12.08 -2.65 14.55
C GLU A 84 12.56 -2.55 13.09
N GLU A 85 13.14 -3.64 12.59
CA GLU A 85 13.57 -3.73 11.19
C GLU A 85 12.37 -3.88 10.24
N VAL A 86 12.39 -3.14 9.13
CA VAL A 86 11.39 -3.29 8.06
C VAL A 86 11.73 -4.51 7.22
N MET A 87 10.83 -5.49 7.19
CA MET A 87 10.96 -6.70 6.38
C MET A 87 10.14 -6.59 5.09
N ILE A 88 10.67 -7.11 3.99
CA ILE A 88 9.88 -7.34 2.77
C ILE A 88 8.98 -8.55 3.03
N ASN A 89 7.66 -8.35 3.03
CA ASN A 89 6.66 -9.40 3.16
C ASN A 89 5.77 -9.39 1.91
N ASP A 90 5.75 -10.51 1.18
CA ASP A 90 4.97 -10.68 -0.04
C ASP A 90 3.54 -11.20 0.23
N ASP A 91 3.21 -11.54 1.49
CA ASP A 91 1.95 -12.19 1.87
C ASP A 91 1.64 -13.47 1.04
N GLY A 92 2.68 -14.14 0.53
CA GLY A 92 2.56 -15.32 -0.33
C GLY A 92 2.18 -15.03 -1.78
N PHE A 93 2.14 -13.76 -2.21
CA PHE A 93 1.86 -13.40 -3.60
C PHE A 93 2.93 -13.90 -4.57
N ASP A 94 4.20 -14.06 -4.16
CA ASP A 94 5.23 -14.59 -5.05
C ASP A 94 4.93 -16.05 -5.41
N LYS A 95 4.55 -16.86 -4.40
CA LYS A 95 4.13 -18.25 -4.63
C LYS A 95 2.86 -18.33 -5.47
N PHE A 96 1.90 -17.43 -5.22
CA PHE A 96 0.67 -17.36 -6.01
C PHE A 96 0.98 -17.01 -7.46
N TYR A 97 1.85 -16.03 -7.70
CA TYR A 97 2.31 -15.64 -9.03
C TYR A 97 2.97 -16.82 -9.75
N ASP A 98 3.93 -17.49 -9.12
CA ASP A 98 4.63 -18.64 -9.71
C ASP A 98 3.67 -19.80 -10.03
N SER A 99 2.58 -19.96 -9.26
CA SER A 99 1.55 -20.98 -9.54
C SER A 99 0.70 -20.66 -10.77
N LEU A 100 0.44 -19.37 -11.03
CA LEU A 100 -0.32 -18.90 -12.18
C LEU A 100 0.55 -18.81 -13.44
N PHE A 101 1.84 -18.54 -13.26
CA PHE A 101 2.81 -18.34 -14.33
C PHE A 101 4.03 -19.25 -14.13
N PRO A 102 3.89 -20.59 -14.28
CA PRO A 102 5.00 -21.50 -14.11
C PRO A 102 6.09 -21.16 -15.13
N LYS A 103 7.34 -21.02 -14.64
CA LYS A 103 8.49 -20.85 -15.53
C LYS A 103 8.54 -22.07 -16.45
N SER A 104 8.38 -21.86 -17.76
CA SER A 104 8.47 -22.91 -18.77
C SER A 104 9.75 -23.72 -18.53
N SER A 105 9.60 -25.00 -18.16
CA SER A 105 10.75 -25.90 -18.08
C SER A 105 11.31 -26.00 -19.48
N ASN A 106 12.53 -25.52 -19.69
CA ASN A 106 13.28 -25.80 -20.90
C ASN A 106 13.56 -27.31 -20.92
N ILE A 107 12.60 -28.09 -21.43
CA ILE A 107 12.86 -29.48 -21.79
C ILE A 107 13.81 -29.40 -22.97
N THR A 108 15.11 -29.54 -22.70
CA THR A 108 16.09 -29.83 -23.73
C THR A 108 15.74 -31.21 -24.26
N ILE A 109 15.04 -31.25 -25.39
CA ILE A 109 14.88 -32.48 -26.17
C ILE A 109 16.30 -32.83 -26.65
N LYS A 110 16.85 -33.91 -26.09
CA LYS A 110 18.09 -34.53 -26.56
C LYS A 110 17.89 -35.16 -27.93
#